data_AF-A0A4R4R238-F1
#
_entry.id   AF-A0A4R4R238-F1
#
_cell.length_a   1.000
_cell.length_b   1.000
_cell.length_c   1.000
_cell.angle_alpha   90.00
_cell.angle_beta   90.00
_cell.angle_gamma   90.00
#
_symmetry.space_group_name_H-M   'P 1'
#
loop_
_entity.id
_entity.type
_entity.pdbx_description
1 polymer ?
#
loop_
_entity_poly.entity_id
_entity_poly.type
_entity_poly.pdbx_seq_one_letter_code
_entity_poly.pdbx_strand_id
1 'polypeptide(L)' 'MTVEGRRPAAARGLPNDAVRRDRVARRHPAPPFLHDPSRTATAYTPENHRRLREIKRTYDPQNVLHRNHNIEPA' A
#
# COMPACT_ATOMS: atom_id res chain seq x y z
N MET A 1 25.87 -3.36 -58.77
CA MET A 1 26.10 -2.52 -57.56
C MET A 1 24.74 -2.15 -57.00
N THR A 2 24.40 -2.15 -55.72
CA THR A 2 24.84 -2.79 -54.48
C THR A 2 23.67 -2.58 -53.50
N VAL A 3 23.46 -3.56 -52.63
CA VAL A 3 22.49 -3.69 -51.53
C VAL A 3 22.20 -2.40 -50.74
N GLU A 4 20.93 -2.12 -50.45
CA GLU A 4 20.51 -1.23 -49.34
C GLU A 4 19.44 -1.94 -48.49
N GLY A 5 19.91 -2.74 -47.53
CA GLY A 5 19.08 -3.36 -46.50
C GLY A 5 18.91 -2.41 -45.31
N ARG A 6 17.77 -1.73 -45.22
CA ARG A 6 17.42 -0.93 -44.04
C ARG A 6 16.95 -1.85 -42.91
N ARG A 7 17.86 -2.20 -42.00
CA ARG A 7 17.51 -2.68 -40.64
C ARG A 7 17.45 -1.48 -39.68
N PRO A 8 16.39 -1.29 -38.88
CA PRO A 8 16.42 -0.29 -37.82
C PRO A 8 17.35 -0.74 -36.68
N ALA A 9 18.17 0.20 -36.23
CA ALA A 9 19.15 0.02 -35.16
C ALA A 9 18.48 -0.30 -33.83
N ALA A 10 19.14 -1.19 -33.08
CA ALA A 10 18.77 -1.62 -31.75
C ALA A 10 18.56 -0.42 -30.79
N ALA A 11 17.56 -0.58 -29.92
CA ALA A 11 17.23 0.33 -28.83
C ALA A 11 18.46 0.61 -27.96
N ARG A 12 18.90 1.87 -27.95
CA ARG A 12 19.95 2.37 -27.09
C ARG A 12 19.39 2.49 -25.66
N GLY A 13 19.85 1.62 -24.77
CA GLY A 13 19.49 1.66 -23.35
C GLY A 13 19.81 3.02 -22.73
N LEU A 14 18.83 3.59 -22.02
CA LEU A 14 19.01 4.82 -21.25
C LEU A 14 20.01 4.56 -20.10
N PRO A 15 20.92 5.51 -19.80
CA PRO A 15 21.88 5.34 -18.71
C PRO A 15 21.17 5.25 -17.35
N ASN A 16 21.68 4.33 -16.52
CA ASN A 16 21.13 3.90 -15.23
C ASN A 16 20.94 5.04 -14.20
N ASP A 17 21.54 6.20 -14.43
CA ASP A 17 21.50 7.36 -13.54
C ASP A 17 20.16 8.11 -13.56
N ALA A 18 19.39 7.98 -14.64
CA ALA A 18 18.05 8.58 -14.74
C ALA A 18 17.01 7.83 -13.89
N VAL A 19 17.23 6.55 -13.60
CA VAL A 19 16.26 5.70 -12.87
C VAL A 19 16.31 5.96 -11.35
N ARG A 20 17.42 6.50 -10.82
CA ARG A 20 17.60 6.67 -9.37
C ARG A 20 16.99 7.95 -8.79
N ARG A 21 16.64 8.95 -9.62
CA ARG A 21 16.15 10.26 -9.13
C ARG A 21 14.63 10.37 -9.04
N ASP A 22 13.85 9.46 -9.63
CA ASP A 22 12.38 9.53 -9.62
C ASP A 22 11.71 8.81 -8.43
N ARG A 23 12.45 8.04 -7.63
CA ARG A 23 11.86 7.16 -6.60
C ARG A 23 11.46 7.87 -5.29
N VAL A 24 11.70 9.18 -5.18
CA VAL A 24 11.45 9.95 -3.94
C VAL A 24 10.13 10.75 -4.00
N ALA A 25 9.57 10.98 -5.19
CA ALA A 25 8.47 11.94 -5.38
C ALA A 25 7.05 11.39 -5.16
N ARG A 26 6.87 10.09 -4.88
CA ARG A 26 5.54 9.45 -4.70
C ARG A 26 5.32 8.84 -3.32
N ARG A 27 5.83 9.46 -2.25
CA ARG A 27 5.42 9.07 -0.89
C ARG A 27 4.15 9.84 -0.53
N HIS A 28 2.99 9.22 -0.75
CA HIS A 28 1.76 9.75 -0.15
C HIS A 28 1.96 9.83 1.36
N PRO A 29 1.68 10.98 2.00
CA PRO A 29 1.71 11.05 3.45
C PRO A 29 0.76 9.99 4.00
N ALA A 30 1.24 9.23 4.99
CA ALA A 30 0.42 8.27 5.69
C ALA A 30 -0.83 8.99 6.21
N PRO A 31 -2.05 8.47 5.99
CA PRO A 31 -3.24 9.09 6.52
C PRO A 31 -3.16 9.25 8.05
N PRO A 32 -3.75 10.32 8.62
CA PRO A 32 -3.47 10.79 9.99
C PRO A 32 -3.85 9.79 11.09
N PHE A 33 -4.71 8.82 10.81
CA PHE A 33 -5.08 7.76 11.75
C PHE A 33 -3.99 6.69 11.93
N LEU A 34 -3.03 6.57 11.01
CA LEU A 34 -2.01 5.53 11.09
C LEU A 34 -1.04 5.71 12.26
N HIS A 35 -0.89 6.93 12.76
CA HIS A 35 0.00 7.24 13.87
C HIS A 35 -0.63 7.10 15.26
N ASP A 36 -1.96 7.07 15.36
CA ASP A 36 -2.66 7.04 16.65
C ASP A 36 -3.64 5.85 16.74
N PRO A 37 -3.23 4.75 17.40
CA PRO A 37 -4.07 3.57 17.61
C PRO A 37 -5.35 3.82 18.38
N SER A 38 -5.42 4.88 19.19
CA SER A 38 -6.64 5.21 19.94
C SER A 38 -7.78 5.66 19.03
N ARG A 39 -7.48 6.05 17.79
CA ARG A 39 -8.45 6.54 16.81
C ARG A 39 -8.96 5.47 15.86
N THR A 40 -8.61 4.19 16.09
CA THR A 40 -8.99 3.06 15.22
C THR A 40 -10.50 3.03 14.92
N ALA A 41 -11.36 3.24 15.92
CA ALA A 41 -12.81 3.23 15.73
C ALA A 41 -13.32 4.35 14.81
N THR A 42 -12.63 5.50 14.77
CA THR A 42 -12.99 6.66 13.95
C THR A 42 -12.47 6.56 12.51
N ALA A 43 -11.63 5.57 12.21
CA ALA A 43 -11.14 5.31 10.86
C ALA A 43 -12.16 4.60 9.96
N TYR A 44 -13.23 4.06 10.55
CA TYR A 44 -14.28 3.33 9.85
C TYR A 44 -15.64 4.01 10.04
N THR A 45 -16.54 3.78 9.09
CA THR A 45 -17.96 4.06 9.34
C THR A 45 -18.47 3.18 10.48
N PRO A 46 -19.51 3.60 11.23
CA PRO A 46 -20.06 2.81 12.34
C PRO A 46 -20.48 1.39 11.93
N GLU A 47 -21.07 1.26 10.74
CA GLU A 47 -21.48 -0.03 10.16
C GLU A 47 -20.28 -0.95 9.90
N ASN A 48 -19.24 -0.42 9.24
CA ASN A 48 -18.02 -1.19 8.96
C ASN A 48 -17.32 -1.58 10.26
N HIS A 49 -17.23 -0.67 11.23
CA HIS A 49 -16.65 -0.98 12.54
C HIS A 49 -17.39 -2.13 13.20
N ARG A 50 -18.73 -2.09 13.25
CA ARG A 50 -19.55 -3.19 13.79
C ARG A 50 -19.26 -4.51 13.08
N ARG A 51 -19.23 -4.51 11.74
CA ARG A 51 -18.97 -5.72 10.97
C ARG A 51 -17.57 -6.30 11.24
N LEU A 52 -16.57 -5.45 11.39
CA LEU A 52 -15.21 -5.87 11.73
C LEU A 52 -15.14 -6.49 13.13
N ARG A 53 -15.88 -5.99 14.11
CA ARG A 53 -15.98 -6.61 15.45
C ARG A 53 -16.58 -8.02 15.40
N GLU A 54 -17.59 -8.24 14.55
CA GLU A 54 -18.17 -9.57 14.33
C GLU A 54 -17.16 -10.53 13.69
N ILE A 55 -16.41 -10.07 12.68
CA ILE A 55 -15.35 -10.86 12.03
C ILE A 55 -14.25 -11.19 13.05
N LYS A 56 -13.80 -10.20 13.82
CA LYS A 56 -12.80 -10.37 14.87
C LYS A 56 -13.23 -11.42 15.90
N ARG A 57 -14.50 -11.43 16.30
CA ARG A 57 -15.04 -12.46 17.21
C ARG A 57 -14.92 -13.88 16.64
N THR A 58 -15.13 -14.05 15.33
CA THR A 58 -15.03 -15.37 14.67
C THR A 58 -13.59 -15.88 14.60
N TYR A 59 -12.63 -15.00 14.31
CA TYR A 59 -11.25 -15.41 14.00
C TYR A 59 -10.24 -15.14 15.12
N ASP A 60 -10.54 -14.23 16.04
CA ASP A 60 -9.67 -13.83 17.15
C ASP A 60 -10.50 -13.51 18.42
N PRO A 61 -11.27 -14.49 18.95
CA PRO A 61 -12.15 -14.28 20.11
C PRO A 61 -11.38 -13.91 21.38
N GLN A 62 -10.10 -14.30 21.48
CA GLN A 62 -9.23 -13.99 22.61
C GLN A 62 -8.48 -12.66 22.43
N ASN A 63 -8.71 -11.95 21.32
CA ASN A 63 -8.05 -10.69 20.99
C ASN A 63 -6.51 -10.77 21.04
N VAL A 64 -5.92 -11.85 20.52
CA VAL A 64 -4.47 -12.06 20.43
C VAL A 64 -3.83 -11.03 19.48
N LEU A 65 -4.51 -10.66 18.40
CA LEU A 65 -4.04 -9.67 17.43
C LEU A 65 -4.39 -8.24 17.88
N HIS A 66 -3.83 -7.80 19.00
CA HIS A 66 -4.15 -6.50 19.62
C HIS A 66 -2.98 -5.48 19.58
N ARG A 67 -1.83 -5.86 19.03
CA ARG A 67 -0.59 -5.04 19.07
C ARG A 67 -0.58 -3.85 18.09
N ASN A 68 -1.57 -3.77 17.19
CA ASN A 68 -1.71 -2.71 16.19
C ASN A 68 -3.02 -1.93 16.44
N HIS A 69 -3.58 -1.28 15.41
CA HIS A 69 -4.93 -0.69 15.40
C HIS A 69 -5.98 -1.74 15.80
N ASN A 70 -6.24 -1.82 17.11
CA ASN A 70 -7.04 -2.90 17.67
C ASN A 70 -8.54 -2.61 17.49
N ILE A 71 -9.27 -3.64 17.06
CA ILE A 71 -10.72 -3.66 17.01
C ILE A 71 -11.15 -4.78 17.96
N GLU A 72 -11.86 -4.45 19.03
CA GLU A 72 -12.29 -5.43 20.02
C GLU A 72 -13.47 -6.28 19.51
N PRO A 73 -13.52 -7.58 19.81
CA PRO A 73 -14.67 -8.43 19.49
C PRO A 73 -16.02 -7.84 19.98
N ALA A 74 -17.11 -8.20 19.30
CA ALA A 74 -18.48 -7.78 19.63
C ALA A 74 -19.06 -8.48 20.86
#